data_AF-A0A2S0ETH8-F1
#
_entry.id   AF-A0A2S0ETH8-F1
#
_cell.length_a   1.000
_cell.length_b   1.000
_cell.length_c   1.000
_cell.angle_alpha   90.00
_cell.angle_beta   90.00
_cell.angle_gamma   90.00
#
_symmetry.space_group_name_H-M   'P 1'
#
loop_
_entity.id
_entity.type
_entity.pdbx_description
1 polymer ?
#
loop_
_entity_poly.entity_id
_entity_poly.type
_entity_poly.pdbx_seq_one_letter_code
_entity_poly.pdbx_strand_id
1 'polypeptide(L)'
;MIASDLLAQLQCHGVRWQGAEGLSRKGGAGPSDHKALSLGAHTAMVPMLNRASLDSPYSAEPDATGGQALIFREGLQVGQVQLPGVPNFYSLSTEDGTPYWKIATLHSKDVLATTVR
;
A
#
# COMPACT_ATOMS: atom_id res chain seq x y z
N MET A 1 -10.85 -11.93 -15.73
CA MET A 1 -9.60 -11.14 -15.71
C MET A 1 -8.52 -12.02 -15.12
N ILE A 2 -7.38 -12.17 -15.79
CA ILE A 2 -6.21 -12.82 -15.18
C ILE A 2 -5.62 -11.88 -14.12
N ALA A 3 -5.06 -12.43 -13.04
CA ALA A 3 -4.60 -11.65 -11.88
C ALA A 3 -3.63 -10.51 -12.26
N SER A 4 -2.77 -10.72 -13.25
CA SER A 4 -1.84 -9.70 -13.73
C SER A 4 -2.54 -8.47 -14.34
N ASP A 5 -3.68 -8.67 -15.02
CA ASP A 5 -4.42 -7.56 -15.66
C ASP A 5 -5.07 -6.65 -14.62
N LEU A 6 -5.49 -7.21 -13.49
CA LEU A 6 -6.08 -6.41 -12.42
C LEU A 6 -5.02 -5.54 -11.74
N LEU A 7 -3.86 -6.11 -11.39
CA LEU A 7 -2.77 -5.34 -10.79
C LEU A 7 -2.26 -4.23 -11.72
N ALA A 8 -2.13 -4.52 -13.02
CA ALA A 8 -1.72 -3.52 -14.00
C ALA A 8 -2.75 -2.37 -14.10
N GLN A 9 -4.04 -2.69 -14.15
CA GLN A 9 -5.09 -1.67 -14.17
C GLN A 9 -5.11 -0.82 -12.89
N LEU A 10 -4.92 -1.46 -11.72
CA LEU A 10 -4.81 -0.74 -10.45
C LEU A 10 -3.58 0.17 -10.43
N GLN A 11 -2.43 -0.29 -10.94
CA GLN A 11 -1.22 0.53 -11.03
C GLN A 11 -1.41 1.76 -11.94
N CYS A 12 -2.12 1.60 -13.06
CA CYS A 12 -2.36 2.69 -14.01
C CYS A 12 -3.41 3.69 -13.52
N HIS A 13 -4.52 3.21 -12.96
CA HIS A 13 -5.67 4.04 -12.60
C HIS A 13 -5.69 4.46 -11.13
N GLY A 14 -4.90 3.83 -10.27
CA GLY A 14 -5.00 3.98 -8.82
C GLY A 14 -6.25 3.32 -8.26
N VAL A 15 -6.46 3.47 -6.95
CA VAL A 15 -7.65 2.95 -6.26
C VAL A 15 -8.19 3.96 -5.26
N ARG A 16 -9.51 4.18 -5.25
CA ARG A 16 -10.18 4.94 -4.19
C ARG A 16 -10.20 4.12 -2.91
N TRP A 17 -9.70 4.67 -1.82
CA TRP A 17 -9.75 3.98 -0.54
C TRP A 17 -11.01 4.34 0.28
N GLN A 18 -11.77 3.33 0.69
CA GLN A 18 -12.99 3.49 1.50
C GLN A 18 -12.81 3.02 2.95
N GLY A 19 -11.74 3.45 3.62
CA GLY A 19 -11.45 3.12 5.02
C GLY A 19 -10.85 4.28 5.80
N ALA A 20 -10.88 4.20 7.13
CA ALA A 20 -10.36 5.23 8.03
C ALA A 20 -8.87 5.53 7.79
N GLU A 21 -8.45 6.75 8.17
CA GLU A 21 -7.21 7.48 7.82
C GLU A 21 -5.84 6.82 8.16
N GLY A 22 -5.73 5.50 8.24
CA GLY A 22 -4.46 4.78 8.47
C GLY A 22 -3.54 4.68 7.24
N LEU A 23 -3.90 5.33 6.12
CA LEU A 23 -3.14 5.20 4.87
C LEU A 23 -2.04 6.24 4.68
N SER A 24 -2.21 7.44 5.24
CA SER A 24 -1.38 8.59 4.91
C SER A 24 -0.43 8.91 6.06
N ARG A 25 0.87 8.92 5.78
CA ARG A 25 1.89 9.41 6.73
C ARG A 25 2.34 10.79 6.26
N LYS A 26 2.26 11.79 7.15
CA LYS A 26 2.84 13.12 6.92
C LYS A 26 4.36 13.04 7.11
N GLY A 27 5.11 12.92 6.00
CA GLY A 27 6.56 13.12 5.94
C GLY A 27 7.45 11.85 5.94
N GLY A 28 8.59 11.90 5.23
CA GLY A 28 9.59 10.83 5.10
C GLY A 28 10.19 10.74 3.68
N ALA A 29 11.25 9.93 3.49
CA ALA A 29 11.85 9.67 2.18
C ALA A 29 11.05 8.58 1.43
N GLY A 30 10.22 8.97 0.45
CA GLY A 30 9.49 8.09 -0.46
C GLY A 30 8.14 8.69 -0.88
N PRO A 31 7.63 8.40 -2.11
CA PRO A 31 6.39 9.01 -2.60
C PRO A 31 5.24 8.56 -1.69
N SER A 32 4.66 9.52 -1.00
CA SER A 32 3.67 9.38 0.08
C SER A 32 2.34 8.75 -0.34
N ASP A 33 2.13 8.55 -1.64
CA ASP A 33 0.77 8.39 -2.19
C ASP A 33 0.48 7.00 -2.78
N HIS A 34 1.45 6.08 -2.74
CA HIS A 34 1.33 4.72 -3.29
C HIS A 34 1.44 3.66 -2.19
N LYS A 35 0.75 2.53 -2.38
CA LYS A 35 0.91 1.33 -1.54
C LYS A 35 1.16 0.09 -2.39
N ALA A 36 1.93 -0.84 -1.83
CA ALA A 36 2.15 -2.14 -2.45
C ALA A 36 0.90 -3.00 -2.29
N LEU A 37 0.24 -3.35 -3.39
CA LEU A 37 -0.87 -4.29 -3.38
C LEU A 37 -0.39 -5.60 -3.99
N SER A 38 -0.70 -6.70 -3.31
CA SER A 38 -0.35 -8.05 -3.78
C SER A 38 -1.58 -8.83 -4.21
N LEU A 39 -1.46 -9.56 -5.31
CA LEU A 39 -2.45 -10.53 -5.79
C LEU A 39 -1.73 -11.82 -6.14
N GLY A 40 -1.85 -12.82 -5.27
CA GLY A 40 -1.06 -14.04 -5.36
C GLY A 40 0.44 -13.77 -5.21
N ALA A 41 1.24 -14.15 -6.20
CA ALA A 41 2.69 -13.96 -6.20
C ALA A 41 3.15 -12.59 -6.72
N HIS A 42 2.24 -11.77 -7.26
CA HIS A 42 2.58 -10.50 -7.88
C HIS A 42 2.29 -9.34 -6.93
N THR A 43 3.17 -8.34 -6.92
CA THR A 43 3.03 -7.11 -6.13
C THR A 43 3.25 -5.91 -7.03
N ALA A 44 2.38 -4.90 -6.95
CA ALA A 44 2.53 -3.65 -7.67
C ALA A 44 2.36 -2.45 -6.73
N MET A 45 3.05 -1.35 -7.02
CA MET A 45 2.86 -0.08 -6.33
C MET A 45 1.65 0.64 -6.95
N VAL A 46 0.58 0.78 -6.17
CA VAL A 46 -0.69 1.32 -6.64
C VAL A 46 -0.91 2.71 -6.03
N PRO A 47 -1.23 3.73 -6.85
CA PRO A 47 -1.61 5.05 -6.35
C PRO A 47 -2.91 4.98 -5.53
N MET A 48 -2.89 5.46 -4.29
CA MET A 48 -4.08 5.45 -3.42
C MET A 48 -4.44 6.82 -2.83
N LEU A 49 -3.49 7.76 -2.73
CA LEU A 49 -3.68 9.06 -2.07
C LEU A 49 -3.40 10.28 -2.97
N ASN A 50 -3.29 10.09 -4.29
CA ASN A 50 -3.04 11.18 -5.24
C ASN A 50 -4.30 11.55 -6.03
N ARG A 51 -4.25 12.66 -6.77
CA ARG A 51 -5.41 13.13 -7.56
C ARG A 51 -5.94 12.09 -8.54
N ALA A 52 -5.08 11.22 -9.07
CA ALA A 52 -5.47 10.16 -9.99
C ALA A 52 -6.33 9.08 -9.31
N SER A 53 -6.13 8.81 -8.01
CA SER A 53 -6.93 7.82 -7.28
C SER A 53 -8.36 8.29 -7.00
N LEU A 54 -8.62 9.61 -6.91
CA LEU A 54 -9.97 10.15 -6.67
C LEU A 54 -10.93 9.82 -7.81
N ASP A 55 -10.48 9.88 -9.05
CA ASP A 55 -11.29 9.61 -10.25
C ASP A 55 -11.21 8.14 -10.71
N SER A 56 -10.49 7.28 -9.98
CA SER A 56 -10.29 5.88 -10.38
C SER A 56 -11.62 5.13 -10.48
N PRO A 57 -11.89 4.32 -11.52
CA PRO A 57 -13.10 3.48 -11.54
C PRO A 57 -13.08 2.38 -10.46
N TYR A 58 -11.94 2.18 -9.79
CA TYR A 58 -11.76 1.17 -8.76
C TYR A 58 -11.87 1.74 -7.35
N SER A 59 -12.50 1.00 -6.45
CA SER A 59 -12.51 1.25 -5.01
C SER A 59 -11.99 0.04 -4.23
N ALA A 60 -11.33 0.30 -3.11
CA ALA A 60 -10.81 -0.69 -2.19
C ALA A 60 -11.49 -0.55 -0.83
N GLU A 61 -12.04 -1.66 -0.35
CA GLU A 61 -12.62 -1.78 0.98
C GLU A 61 -11.75 -2.69 1.84
N PRO A 62 -11.01 -2.16 2.82
CA PRO A 62 -10.18 -2.98 3.70
C PRO A 62 -11.02 -3.88 4.61
N ASP A 63 -10.48 -5.05 4.94
CA ASP A 63 -11.00 -5.87 6.01
C ASP A 63 -10.75 -5.23 7.40
N ALA A 64 -11.37 -5.79 8.44
CA ALA A 64 -11.24 -5.27 9.81
C ALA A 64 -9.79 -5.29 10.35
N THR A 65 -8.90 -6.07 9.74
CA THR A 65 -7.49 -6.19 10.15
C THR A 65 -6.56 -5.24 9.39
N GLY A 66 -7.03 -4.68 8.26
CA GLY A 66 -6.23 -3.87 7.34
C GLY A 66 -5.20 -4.65 6.52
N GLY A 67 -5.16 -5.98 6.64
CA GLY A 67 -4.22 -6.85 5.93
C GLY A 67 -4.67 -7.21 4.51
N GLN A 68 -5.97 -7.08 4.22
CA GLN A 68 -6.54 -7.35 2.90
C GLN A 68 -7.57 -6.28 2.54
N ALA A 69 -7.84 -6.13 1.25
CA ALA A 69 -8.93 -5.30 0.75
C ALA A 69 -9.64 -5.97 -0.42
N LEU A 70 -10.97 -5.84 -0.43
CA LEU A 70 -11.80 -6.17 -1.58
C LEU A 70 -11.74 -5.03 -2.59
N ILE A 71 -11.54 -5.37 -3.86
CA ILE A 71 -11.51 -4.41 -4.96
C ILE A 71 -12.83 -4.47 -5.71
N PHE A 72 -13.44 -3.31 -5.90
CA PHE A 72 -14.66 -3.12 -6.64
C PHE A 72 -14.41 -2.23 -7.85
N ARG A 73 -15.16 -2.46 -8.92
CA ARG A 73 -15.27 -1.56 -10.07
C ARG A 73 -16.75 -1.32 -10.32
N GLU A 74 -17.18 -0.06 -10.31
CA GLU A 74 -18.58 0.31 -10.53
C GLU A 74 -19.57 -0.46 -9.62
N GLY A 75 -19.15 -0.77 -8.39
CA GLY A 75 -19.95 -1.51 -7.39
C GLY A 75 -19.89 -3.03 -7.49
N LEU A 76 -19.23 -3.60 -8.51
CA LEU A 76 -19.01 -5.04 -8.65
C LEU A 76 -17.66 -5.46 -8.09
N GLN A 77 -17.63 -6.49 -7.25
CA GLN A 77 -16.37 -7.06 -6.76
C GLN A 77 -15.60 -7.69 -7.91
N VAL A 78 -14.38 -7.21 -8.15
CA VAL A 78 -13.50 -7.68 -9.23
C VAL A 78 -12.27 -8.42 -8.72
N GLY A 79 -11.97 -8.36 -7.41
CA GLY A 79 -10.89 -9.11 -6.81
C GLY A 79 -10.66 -8.82 -5.34
N GLN A 80 -9.60 -9.41 -4.79
CA GLN A 80 -9.14 -9.18 -3.42
C GLN A 80 -7.61 -9.07 -3.45
N VAL A 81 -7.06 -8.07 -2.77
CA VAL A 81 -5.62 -7.82 -2.70
C VAL A 81 -5.13 -7.88 -1.25
N GLN A 82 -3.88 -8.26 -1.06
CA GLN A 82 -3.20 -8.17 0.22
C GLN A 82 -2.45 -6.83 0.32
N LEU A 83 -2.55 -6.21 1.49
CA LEU A 83 -1.78 -5.03 1.87
C LEU A 83 -0.50 -5.45 2.59
N PRO A 84 0.56 -4.62 2.57
CA PRO A 84 1.76 -4.92 3.32
C PRO A 84 1.44 -4.72 4.80
N GLY A 85 1.70 -5.73 5.62
CA GLY A 85 1.61 -5.62 7.07
C GLY A 85 2.58 -4.55 7.60
N VAL A 86 2.32 -4.07 8.81
CA VAL A 86 3.27 -3.21 9.52
C VAL A 86 4.54 -4.05 9.80
N PRO A 87 5.72 -3.64 9.31
CA PRO A 87 6.92 -4.43 9.52
C PRO A 87 7.26 -4.52 11.01
N ASN A 88 7.57 -5.72 11.51
CA ASN A 88 7.90 -5.95 12.93
C ASN A 88 9.02 -5.03 13.44
N PHE A 89 9.99 -4.71 12.57
CA PHE A 89 11.12 -3.88 12.92
C PHE A 89 10.75 -2.42 13.21
N TYR A 90 9.56 -1.94 12.81
CA TYR A 90 9.10 -0.59 13.17
C TYR A 90 8.88 -0.42 14.68
N SER A 91 8.67 -1.53 15.40
CA SER A 91 8.53 -1.54 16.86
C SER A 91 9.87 -1.60 17.60
N LEU A 92 11.00 -1.59 16.87
CA LEU A 92 12.34 -1.69 17.43
C LEU A 92 13.05 -0.32 17.46
N SER A 93 14.06 -0.23 18.33
CA SER A 93 14.95 0.91 18.46
C SER A 93 16.40 0.43 18.58
N THR A 94 17.34 1.27 18.16
CA THR A 94 18.77 1.05 18.37
C THR A 94 19.10 1.18 19.86
N GLU A 95 20.31 0.74 20.25
CA GLU A 95 20.79 0.82 21.64
C GLU A 95 20.82 2.27 22.16
N ASP A 96 21.14 3.24 21.30
CA ASP A 96 21.12 4.68 21.60
C ASP A 96 19.72 5.32 21.47
N GLY A 97 18.67 4.51 21.24
CA GLY A 97 17.28 4.94 21.30
C GLY A 97 16.69 5.47 20.00
N THR A 98 17.38 5.36 18.87
CA THR A 98 16.83 5.74 17.55
C THR A 98 15.81 4.71 17.07
N PRO A 99 14.54 5.07 16.85
CA PRO A 99 13.55 4.15 16.32
C PRO A 99 13.92 3.68 14.90
N TYR A 100 13.78 2.38 14.63
CA TYR A 100 14.19 1.80 13.35
C TYR A 100 13.41 2.32 12.15
N TRP A 101 12.17 2.76 12.33
CA TRP A 101 11.37 3.38 11.27
C TRP A 101 11.97 4.71 10.76
N LYS A 102 12.89 5.33 11.51
CA LYS A 102 13.67 6.51 11.08
C LYS A 102 14.90 6.14 10.22
N ILE A 103 15.31 4.87 10.26
CA ILE A 103 16.55 4.37 9.62
C ILE A 103 16.20 3.67 8.31
N ALA A 104 15.20 2.79 8.34
CA ALA A 104 14.74 2.03 7.20
C ALA A 104 13.22 2.05 7.10
N THR A 105 12.72 2.09 5.87
CA THR A 105 11.29 2.01 5.58
C THR A 105 11.02 0.88 4.61
N LEU A 106 9.92 0.17 4.83
CA LEU A 106 9.42 -0.79 3.85
C LEU A 106 8.76 0.00 2.70
N HIS A 107 9.27 -0.21 1.49
CA HIS A 107 8.85 0.48 0.26
C HIS A 107 7.90 -0.38 -0.60
N SER A 108 8.01 -1.71 -0.53
CA SER A 108 7.08 -2.66 -1.15
C SER A 108 6.90 -3.90 -0.27
N LYS A 109 6.39 -5.04 -0.77
CA LYS A 109 6.20 -6.24 0.06
C LYS A 109 7.49 -6.69 0.77
N ASP A 110 8.57 -6.81 0.01
CA ASP A 110 9.87 -7.30 0.49
C ASP A 110 11.02 -6.36 0.09
N VAL A 111 10.74 -5.06 -0.07
CA VAL A 111 11.73 -4.05 -0.50
C VAL A 111 11.95 -3.02 0.61
N LEU A 112 13.19 -2.93 1.10
CA LEU A 112 13.61 -1.94 2.09
C LEU A 112 14.34 -0.77 1.44
N ALA A 113 13.93 0.45 1.79
CA ALA A 113 14.66 1.67 1.47
C ALA A 113 15.32 2.20 2.75
N THR A 114 16.63 2.41 2.71
CA THR A 114 17.42 2.93 3.83
C THR A 114 18.21 4.16 3.41
N THR A 115 18.49 5.05 4.35
CA THR A 115 19.38 6.21 4.12
C THR A 115 20.71 5.94 4.80
N VAL A 116 21.79 6.00 4.03
CA VAL A 116 23.16 5.94 4.57
C VAL A 116 23.65 7.38 4.72
N ARG A 117 24.15 7.74 5.90
CA ARG A 117 24.87 8.99 6.13
C ARG A 117 26.37 8.77 6.08
#